data_AF-A0A815YPF1-F1
#
_entry.id   AF-A0A815YPF1-F1
#
_cell.length_a   1.000
_cell.length_b   1.000
_cell.length_c   1.000
_cell.angle_alpha   90.00
_cell.angle_beta   90.00
_cell.angle_gamma   90.00
#
_symmetry.space_group_name_H-M   'P 1'
#
loop_
_entity.id
_entity.type
_entity.pdbx_description
1 polymer ?
#
loop_
_entity_poly.entity_id
_entity_poly.type
_entity_poly.pdbx_seq_one_letter_code
_entity_poly.pdbx_strand_id
1 'polypeptide(L)'
;MKQKFRSSLQQWQRMRTLWHNSYQYTLSRQIAYLAPTSLTIFVRNGEVVARKTKDWYENQAQLYSHDEGWNEGEKQTLDRIYSSCLNWLNASFGQHGEEYSVMLDVDENNHNLLSLCGYDSLFCGDSCFTGVAIQNIEPYTGMK
;
A
#
# COMPACT_ATOMS: atom_id res chain seq x y z
N MET A 1 2.03 15.47 10.10
CA MET A 1 1.45 14.18 9.64
C MET A 1 0.09 14.33 8.95
N LYS A 2 -0.98 14.76 9.63
CA LYS A 2 -2.34 14.86 9.04
C LYS A 2 -2.43 15.78 7.81
N GLN A 3 -1.73 16.92 7.81
CA GLN A 3 -1.68 17.80 6.63
C GLN A 3 -0.96 17.14 5.44
N LYS A 4 0.17 16.46 5.69
CA LYS A 4 0.93 15.71 4.68
C LYS A 4 0.08 14.62 4.03
N PHE A 5 -0.66 13.86 4.85
CA PHE A 5 -1.64 12.89 4.36
C PHE A 5 -2.72 13.53 3.49
N ARG A 6 -3.34 14.64 3.94
CA ARG A 6 -4.39 15.35 3.19
C ARG A 6 -3.89 15.83 1.83
N SER A 7 -2.70 16.44 1.77
CA SER A 7 -2.10 16.89 0.52
C SER A 7 -1.85 15.71 -0.43
N SER A 8 -1.33 14.61 0.09
CA SER A 8 -1.10 13.39 -0.69
C SER A 8 -2.41 12.76 -1.20
N LEU A 9 -3.47 12.73 -0.38
CA LEU A 9 -4.79 12.23 -0.77
C LEU A 9 -5.43 13.09 -1.86
N GLN A 10 -5.31 14.42 -1.79
CA GLN A 10 -5.77 15.31 -2.85
C GLN A 10 -5.00 15.07 -4.15
N GLN A 11 -3.69 14.84 -4.05
CA GLN A 11 -2.86 14.52 -5.20
C GLN A 11 -3.24 13.16 -5.80
N TRP A 12 -3.53 12.16 -4.98
CA TRP A 12 -4.05 10.87 -5.42
C TRP A 12 -5.37 11.02 -6.18
N GLN A 13 -6.32 11.80 -5.66
CA GLN A 13 -7.61 12.04 -6.33
C GLN A 13 -7.43 12.64 -7.74
N ARG A 14 -6.45 13.53 -7.92
CA ARG A 14 -6.10 14.10 -9.24
C ARG A 14 -5.53 13.03 -10.16
N MET A 15 -4.55 12.27 -9.69
CA MET A 15 -3.91 11.21 -10.48
C MET A 15 -4.89 10.10 -10.84
N ARG A 16 -5.77 9.71 -9.92
CA ARG A 16 -6.86 8.76 -10.17
C ARG A 16 -7.76 9.21 -11.32
N THR A 17 -8.05 10.51 -11.40
CA THR A 17 -8.85 11.07 -12.51
C THR A 17 -8.05 11.08 -13.81
N LEU A 18 -6.80 11.56 -13.75
CA LEU A 18 -5.91 11.68 -14.91
C LEU A 18 -5.58 10.31 -15.55
N TRP A 19 -5.37 9.29 -14.73
CA TRP A 19 -4.99 7.94 -15.15
C TRP A 19 -6.20 7.03 -15.36
N HIS A 20 -7.42 7.59 -15.38
CA HIS A 20 -8.66 6.82 -15.52
C HIS A 20 -8.74 5.63 -14.55
N ASN A 21 -8.31 5.87 -13.31
CA ASN A 21 -8.21 4.90 -12.22
C ASN A 21 -7.44 3.62 -12.59
N SER A 22 -6.47 3.74 -13.50
CA SER A 22 -5.64 2.64 -13.99
C SER A 22 -4.16 2.95 -13.74
N TYR A 23 -3.54 2.16 -12.87
CA TYR A 23 -2.19 2.42 -12.35
C TYR A 23 -1.51 1.13 -11.90
N GLN A 24 -0.21 1.19 -11.75
CA GLN A 24 0.60 0.12 -11.16
C GLN A 24 1.47 0.71 -10.06
N TYR A 25 1.86 -0.15 -9.13
CA TYR A 25 2.76 0.23 -8.04
C TYR A 25 3.37 -1.02 -7.40
N THR A 26 4.47 -0.84 -6.68
CA THR A 26 5.14 -1.89 -5.93
C THR A 26 4.89 -1.71 -4.44
N LEU A 27 4.40 -2.75 -3.79
CA LEU A 27 4.36 -2.89 -2.35
C LEU A 27 5.61 -3.58 -1.87
N SER A 28 6.18 -3.06 -0.79
CA SER A 28 7.22 -3.73 -0.02
C SER A 28 6.72 -3.84 1.43
N ARG A 29 6.72 -5.06 1.97
CA ARG A 29 6.51 -5.28 3.40
C ARG A 29 7.86 -5.42 4.08
N GLN A 30 8.07 -4.69 5.17
CA GLN A 30 9.09 -5.08 6.14
C GLN A 30 8.47 -6.14 7.05
N ILE A 31 8.78 -7.40 6.79
CA ILE A 31 8.58 -8.49 7.76
C ILE A 31 9.98 -8.83 8.24
N ALA A 32 10.23 -8.70 9.54
CA ALA A 32 11.53 -9.09 10.07
C ALA A 32 11.81 -10.58 9.79
N TYR A 33 13.08 -10.86 9.51
CA TYR A 33 13.62 -12.20 9.21
C TYR A 33 13.31 -12.79 7.83
N LEU A 34 12.54 -12.11 6.97
CA LEU A 34 12.33 -12.52 5.58
C LEU A 34 12.94 -11.52 4.61
N ALA A 35 13.47 -12.02 3.49
CA ALA A 35 13.91 -11.16 2.40
C ALA A 35 12.74 -10.25 1.97
N PRO A 36 12.99 -8.97 1.65
CA PRO A 36 11.93 -8.05 1.25
C PRO A 36 11.20 -8.62 0.03
N THR A 37 9.97 -9.06 0.23
CA THR A 37 9.10 -9.47 -0.88
C THR A 37 8.49 -8.20 -1.46
N SER A 38 8.82 -7.90 -2.72
CA SER A 38 8.19 -6.84 -3.47
C SER A 38 7.08 -7.40 -4.36
N LEU A 39 5.88 -6.85 -4.22
CA LEU A 39 4.70 -7.23 -4.99
C LEU A 39 4.26 -6.05 -5.85
N THR A 40 4.38 -6.16 -7.17
CA THR A 40 3.82 -5.18 -8.08
C THR A 40 2.34 -5.50 -8.33
N ILE A 41 1.48 -4.52 -8.09
CA ILE A 41 0.04 -4.58 -8.30
C ILE A 41 -0.31 -3.81 -9.57
N PHE A 42 -1.18 -4.38 -10.41
CA PHE A 42 -1.73 -3.72 -11.59
C PHE A 42 -3.22 -3.49 -11.40
N VAL A 43 -3.64 -2.24 -11.48
CA VAL A 43 -5.02 -1.80 -11.33
C VAL A 43 -5.51 -1.24 -12.66
N ARG A 44 -6.70 -1.68 -13.09
CA ARG A 44 -7.40 -1.14 -14.25
C ARG A 44 -8.81 -0.77 -13.85
N ASN A 45 -9.21 0.47 -14.14
CA ASN A 45 -10.53 1.01 -13.81
C ASN A 45 -10.92 0.83 -12.33
N GLY A 46 -9.95 0.90 -11.41
CA GLY A 46 -10.16 0.72 -9.98
C GLY A 46 -10.15 -0.72 -9.48
N GLU A 47 -9.96 -1.71 -10.35
CA GLU A 47 -9.91 -3.12 -10.00
C GLU A 47 -8.50 -3.69 -10.20
N VAL A 48 -8.03 -4.50 -9.24
CA VAL A 48 -6.79 -5.25 -9.42
C VAL A 48 -7.01 -6.27 -10.53
N VAL A 49 -6.19 -6.23 -11.56
CA VAL A 49 -6.28 -7.13 -12.74
C VAL A 49 -5.10 -8.08 -12.86
N ALA A 50 -4.00 -7.78 -12.19
CA ALA A 50 -2.84 -8.64 -12.10
C ALA A 50 -1.99 -8.27 -10.88
N ARG A 51 -1.14 -9.19 -10.46
CA ARG A 51 -0.06 -8.93 -9.50
C ARG A 51 1.13 -9.82 -9.81
N LYS A 52 2.34 -9.37 -9.46
CA LYS A 52 3.58 -10.12 -9.73
C LYS A 52 4.65 -9.87 -8.70
N THR A 53 5.47 -10.88 -8.49
CA THR A 53 6.76 -10.77 -7.82
C THR A 53 7.88 -10.93 -8.85
N LYS A 54 9.10 -11.16 -8.37
CA LYS A 54 10.20 -11.61 -9.22
C LYS A 54 9.99 -13.03 -9.75
N ASP A 55 9.34 -13.88 -8.96
CA ASP A 55 9.33 -15.34 -9.18
C ASP A 55 8.02 -15.83 -9.82
N TRP A 56 6.92 -15.09 -9.66
CA TRP A 56 5.63 -15.47 -10.19
C TRP A 56 4.79 -14.28 -10.67
N TYR A 57 3.79 -14.59 -11.49
CA TYR A 57 2.85 -13.64 -12.06
C TYR A 57 1.43 -14.23 -12.01
N GLU A 58 0.47 -13.42 -11.57
CA GLU A 58 -0.95 -13.74 -11.59
C GLU A 58 -1.70 -12.74 -12.46
N ASN A 59 -2.42 -13.27 -13.44
CA ASN A 59 -3.45 -12.51 -14.16
C ASN A 59 -4.79 -12.58 -13.43
N GLN A 60 -5.80 -11.91 -13.97
CA GLN A 60 -7.16 -11.82 -13.42
C GLN A 60 -7.79 -13.19 -13.09
N ALA A 61 -7.52 -14.25 -13.86
CA ALA A 61 -8.08 -15.58 -13.63
C ALA A 61 -7.37 -16.35 -12.50
N GLN A 62 -6.15 -15.94 -12.14
CA GLN A 62 -5.30 -16.58 -11.15
C GLN A 62 -5.04 -15.67 -9.94
N LEU A 63 -5.73 -14.52 -9.86
CA LEU A 63 -5.54 -13.58 -8.77
C LEU A 63 -5.74 -14.28 -7.42
N TYR A 64 -4.79 -14.06 -6.52
CA TYR A 64 -4.79 -14.58 -5.16
C TYR A 64 -4.59 -16.11 -5.07
N SER A 65 -4.02 -16.74 -6.09
CA SER A 65 -3.72 -18.18 -6.08
C SER A 65 -2.41 -18.54 -5.36
N HIS A 66 -1.46 -17.61 -5.25
CA HIS A 66 -0.20 -17.80 -4.53
C HIS A 66 -0.31 -17.33 -3.07
N ASP A 67 -0.14 -18.27 -2.13
CA ASP A 67 -0.42 -18.10 -0.70
C ASP A 67 0.75 -17.61 0.16
N GLU A 68 1.62 -16.79 -0.41
CA GLU A 68 2.79 -16.24 0.30
C GLU A 68 2.42 -15.17 1.35
N GLY A 69 1.26 -15.27 2.00
CA GLY A 69 0.81 -14.32 3.03
C GLY A 69 0.34 -12.96 2.48
N TRP A 70 0.19 -12.83 1.16
CA TRP A 70 -0.39 -11.66 0.47
C TRP A 70 -1.86 -11.86 0.08
N ASN A 71 -2.50 -12.96 0.51
CA ASN A 71 -3.81 -13.39 0.03
C ASN A 71 -5.00 -12.93 0.87
N GLU A 72 -4.89 -12.94 2.21
CA GLU A 72 -6.06 -12.75 3.07
C GLU A 72 -6.37 -11.26 3.37
N GLY A 73 -5.41 -10.38 3.11
CA GLY A 73 -5.45 -8.96 3.46
C GLY A 73 -5.35 -8.04 2.26
N GLU A 74 -6.44 -7.93 1.51
CA GLU A 74 -6.79 -6.77 0.69
C GLU A 74 -6.54 -6.85 -0.83
N LYS A 75 -7.61 -6.53 -1.55
CA LYS A 75 -7.60 -5.89 -2.88
C LYS A 75 -6.89 -4.55 -2.75
N GLN A 76 -5.58 -4.58 -2.57
CA GLN A 76 -4.73 -3.41 -2.37
C GLN A 76 -4.86 -2.56 -3.62
N THR A 77 -5.76 -1.59 -3.59
CA THR A 77 -5.76 -0.42 -4.47
C THR A 77 -5.20 0.72 -3.65
N LEU A 78 -4.69 1.77 -4.30
CA LEU A 78 -4.27 2.97 -3.57
C LEU A 78 -5.45 3.54 -2.76
N ASP A 79 -6.68 3.51 -3.28
CA ASP A 79 -7.89 3.91 -2.53
C ASP A 79 -8.02 3.15 -1.20
N ARG A 80 -7.81 1.83 -1.21
CA ARG A 80 -7.88 1.00 -0.01
C ARG A 80 -6.75 1.33 0.96
N ILE A 81 -5.53 1.49 0.46
CA ILE A 81 -4.37 1.86 1.28
C ILE A 81 -4.58 3.23 1.96
N TYR A 82 -5.03 4.24 1.21
CA TYR A 82 -5.36 5.56 1.77
C TYR A 82 -6.46 5.46 2.83
N SER A 83 -7.47 4.61 2.62
CA SER A 83 -8.52 4.39 3.62
C SER A 83 -7.99 3.74 4.90
N SER A 84 -7.17 2.68 4.78
CA SER A 84 -6.55 2.00 5.92
C SER A 84 -5.65 2.96 6.70
N CYS A 85 -4.86 3.75 5.98
CA CYS A 85 -3.99 4.76 6.58
C CYS A 85 -4.77 5.85 7.33
N LEU A 86 -5.87 6.34 6.77
CA LEU A 86 -6.75 7.30 7.45
C LEU A 86 -7.33 6.72 8.75
N ASN A 87 -7.72 5.45 8.73
CA ASN A 87 -8.23 4.76 9.92
C ASN A 87 -7.16 4.70 11.01
N TRP A 88 -5.92 4.33 10.67
CA TRP A 88 -4.81 4.32 11.63
C TRP A 88 -4.47 5.71 12.16
N LEU A 89 -4.46 6.75 11.32
CA LEU A 89 -4.22 8.15 11.74
C LEU A 89 -5.30 8.71 12.69
N ASN A 90 -6.50 8.13 12.67
CA ASN A 90 -7.61 8.53 13.51
C ASN A 90 -7.77 7.66 14.76
N ALA A 91 -7.12 6.50 14.81
CA ALA A 91 -7.10 5.64 15.99
C ALA A 91 -6.07 6.17 16.99
N SER A 92 -6.52 6.59 18.18
CA SER A 92 -5.66 7.06 19.27
C SER A 92 -5.12 5.93 20.16
N PHE A 93 -5.77 4.77 20.11
CA PHE A 93 -5.46 3.55 20.84
C PHE A 93 -5.78 2.38 19.93
N GLY A 94 -4.92 1.36 19.82
CA GLY A 94 -5.28 0.16 19.06
C GLY A 94 -6.24 -0.73 19.83
N GLN A 95 -6.59 -1.86 19.23
CA GLN A 95 -7.67 -2.75 19.70
C GLN A 95 -7.46 -3.30 21.13
N HIS A 96 -6.26 -3.17 21.70
CA HIS A 96 -5.90 -3.67 23.03
C HIS A 96 -5.52 -2.59 24.04
N GLY A 97 -5.79 -1.30 23.75
CA GLY A 97 -5.43 -0.20 24.65
C GLY A 97 -3.93 0.13 24.66
N GLU A 98 -3.15 -0.49 23.78
CA GLU A 98 -1.77 -0.13 23.54
C GLU A 98 -1.71 1.19 22.76
N GLU A 99 -0.73 2.03 23.10
CA GLU A 99 -0.38 3.20 22.32
C GLU A 99 0.43 2.78 21.08
N TYR A 100 0.16 3.42 19.95
CA TYR A 100 0.85 3.15 18.70
C TYR A 100 1.48 4.42 18.14
N SER A 101 2.67 4.30 17.56
CA SER A 101 3.30 5.35 16.77
C SER A 101 2.92 5.16 15.32
N VAL A 102 2.11 6.08 14.77
CA VAL A 102 1.75 6.05 13.35
C VAL A 102 2.94 6.56 12.52
N MET A 103 3.36 5.78 11.54
CA MET A 103 4.34 6.17 10.54
C MET A 103 3.65 6.58 9.24
N LEU A 104 4.09 7.69 8.68
CA LEU A 104 3.58 8.18 7.41
C LEU A 104 4.65 8.94 6.64
N ASP A 105 4.82 8.57 5.38
CA ASP A 105 5.70 9.28 4.47
C ASP A 105 5.06 9.48 3.09
N VAL A 106 5.53 10.50 2.37
CA VAL A 106 5.17 10.79 0.98
C VAL A 106 6.46 11.01 0.22
N ASP A 107 6.51 10.57 -1.03
CA ASP A 107 7.72 10.62 -1.84
C ASP A 107 7.45 11.42 -3.12
N GLU A 108 8.33 12.37 -3.41
CA GLU A 108 8.30 13.17 -4.64
C GLU A 108 8.46 12.28 -5.88
N ASN A 109 9.26 11.21 -5.78
CA ASN A 109 9.43 10.22 -6.86
C ASN A 109 8.16 9.40 -7.10
N ASN A 110 7.25 9.36 -6.12
CA ASN A 110 5.91 8.78 -6.27
C ASN A 110 4.86 9.88 -6.54
N HIS A 111 5.20 10.94 -7.27
CA HIS A 111 4.25 12.02 -7.59
C HIS A 111 3.69 12.75 -6.35
N ASN A 112 4.45 12.82 -5.25
CA ASN A 112 4.00 13.30 -3.93
C ASN A 112 2.87 12.46 -3.30
N LEU A 113 2.76 11.19 -3.70
CA LEU A 113 1.82 10.23 -3.14
C LEU A 113 2.43 9.52 -1.92
N LEU A 114 1.57 8.83 -1.18
CA LEU A 114 1.93 8.08 0.01
C LEU A 114 2.99 7.03 -0.35
N SER A 115 4.11 7.03 0.37
CA SER A 115 5.22 6.07 0.19
C SER A 115 5.39 5.13 1.39
N LEU A 116 4.87 5.53 2.55
CA LEU A 116 4.81 4.69 3.74
C LEU A 116 3.53 5.02 4.50
N CYS A 117 2.81 3.99 4.94
CA CYS A 117 1.85 4.14 6.01
C CYS A 117 1.73 2.88 6.84
N GLY A 118 1.72 3.05 8.15
CA GLY A 118 1.60 1.98 9.10
C GLY A 118 1.72 2.48 10.52
N TYR A 119 1.93 1.57 11.45
CA TYR A 119 2.12 1.90 12.83
C TYR A 119 2.99 0.85 13.53
N ASP A 120 3.64 1.27 14.61
CA ASP A 120 4.34 0.41 15.57
C ASP A 120 3.60 0.44 16.90
N SER A 121 3.45 -0.71 17.58
CA SER A 121 3.07 -0.69 19.01
C SER A 121 4.21 -0.08 19.81
N LEU A 122 3.96 0.86 20.73
CA LEU A 122 5.02 1.50 21.52
C LEU A 122 5.73 0.53 22.47
N PHE A 123 5.09 -0.59 22.82
CA PHE A 123 5.64 -1.62 23.72
C PHE A 123 6.08 -2.89 23.00
N CYS A 124 6.10 -2.84 21.68
CA CYS A 124 6.71 -3.83 20.84
C CYS A 124 8.22 -3.91 21.11
N GLY A 125 8.77 -5.12 21.18
CA GLY A 125 10.22 -5.34 21.13
C GLY A 125 10.76 -5.13 19.71
N ASP A 126 11.46 -6.11 19.15
CA ASP A 126 11.91 -6.01 17.76
C ASP A 126 10.77 -6.39 16.80
N SER A 127 10.46 -5.51 15.83
CA SER A 127 9.76 -5.82 14.56
C SER A 127 8.22 -5.89 14.54
N CYS A 128 7.50 -4.91 15.08
CA CYS A 128 6.02 -4.90 15.04
C CYS A 128 5.40 -3.89 14.06
N PHE A 129 6.19 -3.36 13.13
CA PHE A 129 5.65 -2.47 12.10
C PHE A 129 4.57 -3.17 11.32
N THR A 130 3.35 -2.63 11.42
CA THR A 130 2.20 -3.07 10.65
C THR A 130 1.86 -1.99 9.64
N GLY A 131 2.11 -2.26 8.37
CA GLY A 131 1.85 -1.29 7.31
C GLY A 131 2.36 -1.71 5.95
N VAL A 132 2.46 -0.71 5.07
CA VAL A 132 2.92 -0.87 3.70
C VAL A 132 3.90 0.25 3.33
N ALA A 133 4.98 -0.13 2.64
CA ALA A 133 5.77 0.79 1.84
C ALA A 133 5.35 0.67 0.37
N ILE A 134 5.22 1.81 -0.30
CA ILE A 134 4.68 1.94 -1.65
C ILE A 134 5.72 2.66 -2.52
N GLN A 135 6.00 2.10 -3.69
CA GLN A 135 7.01 2.61 -4.61
C GLN A 135 6.53 2.48 -6.06
N ASN A 136 7.17 3.21 -6.96
CA ASN A 136 7.00 3.10 -8.42
C ASN A 136 5.53 3.26 -8.86
N ILE A 137 4.85 4.26 -8.32
CA ILE A 137 3.45 4.53 -8.66
C ILE A 137 3.38 5.19 -10.04
N GLU A 138 2.79 4.51 -11.01
CA GLU A 138 2.75 4.96 -12.40
C GLU A 138 1.40 4.64 -13.08
N PRO A 139 1.00 5.38 -14.12
CA PRO A 139 -0.19 5.04 -14.91
C PRO A 139 -0.04 3.66 -15.57
N TYR A 140 -1.13 2.88 -15.60
CA TYR A 140 -1.15 1.57 -16.24
C TYR A 140 -1.94 1.63 -17.55
N THR A 141 -1.23 1.51 -18.67
CA THR A 141 -1.78 1.59 -20.02
C THR A 141 -2.03 0.22 -20.68
N GLY A 142 -1.86 -0.87 -19.92
CA GLY A 142 -1.90 -2.25 -20.42
C GLY A 142 -0.51 -2.89 -20.50
N MET A 143 -0.45 -4.22 -20.52
CA MET A 143 0.78 -4.94 -20.87
C MET A 143 0.96 -4.86 -22.38
N LYS A 144 2.13 -4.38 -22.83
CA LYS A 144 2.55 -4.52 -24.23
C LYS A 144 2.75 -5.99 -24.58
#